data_AF-A0A7Y3K8W9-F1
#
_entry.id   AF-A0A7Y3K8W9-F1
#
_cell.length_a   1.000
_cell.length_b   1.000
_cell.length_c   1.000
_cell.angle_alpha   90.00
_cell.angle_beta   90.00
_cell.angle_gamma   90.00
#
_symmetry.space_group_name_H-M   'P 1'
#
loop_
_entity.id
_entity.type
_entity.pdbx_description
1 polymer ?
#
loop_
_entity_poly.entity_id
_entity_poly.type
_entity_poly.pdbx_seq_one_letter_code
_entity_poly.pdbx_strand_id
1 'polypeptide(L)'
;MVTSGETTSVKALLEKVRQQVAAGHMEAALDRLEEAYRLDPKNQEVAFKLAWYLDLHGEDERAIEIYEALSDLTPTHEGVLLNLSVLYEDGGFYDDAEEVLHRLLTSKPNHPRGRIYYQHIDGSTDMVIQDDPEKRFLNRNILLDTPVTDFELSVRARNCLRKMNIRTLGDLLKTSEESLLSYKNFGETSLEEIKVMLARKGLRLGQASEDLAHARRLEMVRAAAPNVPESVLNQSVEDLELSVRAARALERLNITTVGDLASRTEAEMLGLSNFGETSLNEIKQRLAEVGLALRKVT
;
A
#
# COMPACT_ATOMS: atom_id res chain seq x y z
N MET A 1 4.38 -66.93 -19.76
CA MET A 1 2.99 -66.46 -19.91
C MET A 1 2.97 -65.01 -19.46
N VAL A 2 2.58 -64.14 -20.38
CA VAL A 2 2.59 -62.67 -20.27
C VAL A 2 1.70 -62.27 -19.10
N THR A 3 2.28 -61.68 -18.05
CA THR A 3 1.52 -61.04 -16.99
C THR A 3 0.78 -59.87 -17.61
N SER A 4 -0.55 -59.98 -17.58
CA SER A 4 -1.55 -58.97 -17.87
C SER A 4 -1.01 -57.55 -17.65
N GLY A 5 -0.79 -56.83 -18.74
CA GLY A 5 -0.61 -55.38 -18.71
C GLY A 5 -1.87 -54.79 -18.12
N GLU A 6 -1.83 -54.46 -16.83
CA GLU A 6 -2.81 -53.56 -16.23
C GLU A 6 -2.85 -52.33 -17.12
N THR A 7 -4.00 -52.07 -17.73
CA THR A 7 -4.26 -50.79 -18.37
C THR A 7 -4.14 -49.76 -17.26
N THR A 8 -2.98 -49.12 -17.16
CA THR A 8 -2.68 -48.14 -16.13
C THR A 8 -3.65 -46.97 -16.33
N SER A 9 -4.78 -47.01 -15.66
CA SER A 9 -5.77 -45.93 -15.71
C SER A 9 -5.29 -44.75 -14.89
N VAL A 10 -5.65 -43.53 -15.28
CA VAL A 10 -5.39 -42.30 -14.52
C VAL A 10 -5.82 -42.45 -13.05
N LYS A 11 -6.96 -43.10 -12.81
CA LYS A 11 -7.47 -43.39 -11.46
C LYS A 11 -6.53 -44.29 -10.65
N ALA A 12 -5.97 -45.32 -11.27
CA ALA A 12 -5.01 -46.21 -10.60
C ALA A 12 -3.69 -45.49 -10.28
N LEU A 13 -3.25 -44.57 -11.13
CA LEU A 13 -2.08 -43.74 -10.86
C LEU A 13 -2.31 -42.76 -9.71
N LEU A 14 -3.46 -42.08 -9.67
CA LEU A 14 -3.81 -41.18 -8.56
C LEU A 14 -3.93 -41.88 -7.21
N GLU A 15 -4.32 -43.16 -7.19
CA GLU A 15 -4.28 -43.99 -5.98
C GLU A 15 -2.84 -44.28 -5.55
N LYS A 16 -1.96 -44.64 -6.48
CA LYS A 16 -0.52 -44.86 -6.20
C LYS A 16 0.15 -43.58 -5.69
N VAL A 17 -0.15 -42.43 -6.29
CA VAL A 17 0.32 -41.11 -5.83
C VAL A 17 -0.06 -40.92 -4.36
N ARG A 18 -1.34 -41.12 -4.00
CA ARG A 18 -1.78 -40.99 -2.59
C ARG A 18 -1.01 -41.91 -1.63
N GLN A 19 -0.73 -43.15 -2.03
CA GLN A 19 0.04 -44.10 -1.23
C GLN A 19 1.51 -43.68 -1.07
N GLN A 20 2.14 -43.21 -2.14
CA GLN A 20 3.53 -42.76 -2.13
C GLN A 20 3.71 -41.50 -1.26
N VAL A 21 2.75 -40.58 -1.33
CA VAL A 21 2.72 -39.37 -0.50
C VAL A 21 2.58 -39.72 0.98
N ALA A 22 1.68 -40.66 1.32
CA ALA A 22 1.54 -41.16 2.68
C ALA A 22 2.81 -41.85 3.20
N ALA A 23 3.61 -42.43 2.30
CA ALA A 23 4.90 -43.05 2.60
C ALA A 23 6.09 -42.06 2.59
N GLY A 24 5.87 -40.78 2.26
CA GLY A 24 6.92 -39.76 2.15
C GLY A 24 7.80 -39.89 0.90
N HIS A 25 7.42 -40.71 -0.08
CA HIS A 25 8.16 -40.90 -1.32
C HIS A 25 7.75 -39.85 -2.37
N MET A 26 8.20 -38.61 -2.19
CA MET A 26 7.76 -37.46 -2.99
C MET A 26 8.16 -37.56 -4.48
N GLU A 27 9.40 -37.96 -4.78
CA GLU A 27 9.90 -38.12 -6.15
C GLU A 27 9.10 -39.18 -6.93
N ALA A 28 8.86 -40.33 -6.29
CA ALA A 28 8.09 -41.41 -6.90
C ALA A 28 6.62 -41.02 -7.13
N ALA A 29 6.07 -40.09 -6.35
CA ALA A 29 4.74 -39.54 -6.55
C ALA A 29 4.69 -38.57 -7.75
N LEU A 30 5.73 -37.75 -7.92
CA LEU A 30 5.88 -36.87 -9.08
C LEU A 30 5.96 -37.68 -10.39
N ASP A 31 6.77 -38.73 -10.44
CA ASP A 31 6.86 -39.62 -11.62
C ASP A 31 5.50 -40.19 -12.05
N ARG A 32 4.67 -40.55 -11.05
CA ARG A 32 3.33 -41.10 -11.29
C ARG A 32 2.32 -40.03 -11.70
N LEU A 33 2.47 -38.80 -11.22
CA LEU A 33 1.68 -37.67 -11.69
C LEU A 33 2.04 -37.29 -13.13
N GLU A 34 3.31 -37.31 -13.51
CA GLU A 34 3.73 -37.10 -14.90
C GLU A 34 3.20 -38.20 -15.83
N GLU A 35 3.24 -39.46 -15.37
CA GLU A 35 2.61 -40.58 -16.10
C GLU A 35 1.11 -40.37 -16.28
N ALA A 36 0.40 -39.94 -15.23
CA ALA A 36 -1.03 -39.66 -15.29
C ALA A 36 -1.34 -38.50 -16.23
N TYR A 37 -0.53 -37.44 -16.22
CA TYR A 37 -0.70 -36.27 -17.07
C TYR A 37 -0.45 -36.60 -18.55
N ARG A 38 0.53 -37.46 -18.86
CA ARG A 38 0.75 -37.95 -20.22
C ARG A 38 -0.43 -38.74 -20.78
N LEU A 39 -1.16 -39.47 -19.93
CA LEU A 39 -2.32 -40.26 -20.34
C LEU A 39 -3.57 -39.40 -20.60
N ASP A 40 -3.78 -38.37 -19.79
CA ASP A 40 -4.90 -37.44 -19.95
C ASP A 40 -4.51 -36.00 -19.56
N PRO A 41 -3.91 -35.23 -20.49
CA PRO A 41 -3.51 -33.85 -20.24
C PRO A 41 -4.68 -32.91 -19.96
N LYS A 42 -5.91 -33.29 -20.35
CA LYS A 42 -7.11 -32.47 -20.14
C LYS A 42 -7.73 -32.66 -18.76
N ASN A 43 -7.22 -33.62 -17.99
CA ASN A 43 -7.73 -33.89 -16.65
C ASN A 43 -7.29 -32.78 -15.69
N GLN A 44 -8.23 -31.90 -15.33
CA GLN A 44 -7.96 -30.76 -14.45
C GLN A 44 -7.41 -31.17 -13.08
N GLU A 45 -7.84 -32.31 -12.52
CA GLU A 45 -7.35 -32.79 -11.22
C GLU A 45 -5.89 -33.21 -11.31
N VAL A 46 -5.52 -33.95 -12.36
CA VAL A 46 -4.14 -34.40 -12.58
C VAL A 46 -3.24 -33.21 -12.86
N ALA A 47 -3.66 -32.31 -13.74
CA ALA A 47 -2.92 -31.10 -14.08
C ALA A 47 -2.68 -30.21 -12.83
N PHE A 48 -3.72 -29.97 -12.04
CA PHE A 48 -3.60 -29.18 -10.80
C PHE A 48 -2.64 -29.81 -9.80
N LYS A 49 -2.74 -31.14 -9.59
CA LYS A 49 -1.82 -31.85 -8.70
C LYS A 49 -0.38 -31.82 -9.23
N LEU A 50 -0.18 -32.03 -10.53
CA LEU A 50 1.15 -31.98 -11.12
C LEU A 50 1.79 -30.60 -10.95
N ALA A 51 1.07 -29.53 -11.29
CA ALA A 51 1.56 -28.16 -11.11
C ALA A 51 1.95 -27.87 -9.66
N TRP A 52 1.15 -28.31 -8.69
CA TRP A 52 1.47 -28.18 -7.27
C TRP A 52 2.71 -28.96 -6.84
N TYR A 53 2.93 -30.17 -7.40
CA TYR A 53 4.15 -30.93 -7.13
C TYR A 53 5.38 -30.31 -7.78
N LEU A 54 5.26 -29.73 -8.98
CA LEU A 54 6.37 -29.07 -9.67
C LEU A 54 6.85 -27.84 -8.91
N ASP A 55 5.93 -26.98 -8.47
CA ASP A 55 6.17 -25.85 -7.56
C ASP A 55 6.95 -26.30 -6.31
N LEU A 56 6.49 -27.36 -5.63
CA LEU A 56 7.19 -27.90 -4.46
C LEU A 56 8.63 -28.38 -4.73
N HIS A 57 8.97 -28.74 -5.97
CA HIS A 57 10.31 -29.17 -6.38
C HIS A 57 11.13 -28.06 -7.06
N GLY A 58 10.61 -26.82 -7.09
CA GLY A 58 11.28 -25.66 -7.69
C GLY A 58 11.25 -25.64 -9.22
N GLU A 59 10.34 -26.38 -9.84
CA GLU A 59 10.11 -26.40 -11.29
C GLU A 59 9.04 -25.35 -11.67
N ASP A 60 9.27 -24.11 -11.24
CA ASP A 60 8.28 -23.02 -11.21
C ASP A 60 7.77 -22.65 -12.61
N GLU A 61 8.67 -22.59 -13.60
CA GLU A 61 8.32 -22.29 -15.00
C GLU A 61 7.29 -23.28 -15.55
N ARG A 62 7.51 -24.59 -15.32
CA ARG A 62 6.57 -25.65 -15.73
C ARG A 62 5.28 -25.61 -14.93
N ALA A 63 5.34 -25.26 -13.65
CA ALA A 63 4.16 -25.12 -12.81
C ALA A 63 3.27 -23.97 -13.31
N ILE A 64 3.87 -22.82 -13.63
CA ILE A 64 3.19 -21.63 -14.19
C ILE A 64 2.49 -22.00 -15.50
N GLU A 65 3.17 -22.64 -16.46
CA GLU A 65 2.57 -23.05 -17.74
C GLU A 65 1.29 -23.89 -17.55
N ILE A 66 1.32 -24.84 -16.61
CA ILE A 66 0.16 -25.69 -16.33
C ILE A 66 -0.95 -24.90 -15.63
N TYR A 67 -0.61 -24.02 -14.68
CA TYR A 67 -1.59 -23.19 -13.99
C TYR A 67 -2.25 -22.16 -14.90
N GLU A 68 -1.50 -21.52 -15.82
CA GLU A 68 -2.04 -20.62 -16.85
C GLU A 68 -3.07 -21.36 -17.72
N ALA A 69 -2.69 -22.54 -18.24
CA ALA A 69 -3.58 -23.37 -19.04
C ALA A 69 -4.85 -23.78 -18.28
N LEU A 70 -4.75 -24.05 -16.97
CA LEU A 70 -5.89 -24.32 -16.10
C LEU A 70 -6.74 -23.06 -15.82
N SER A 71 -6.12 -21.88 -15.81
CA SER A 71 -6.78 -20.60 -15.54
C SER A 71 -7.72 -20.17 -16.67
N ASP A 72 -7.46 -20.65 -17.89
CA ASP A 72 -8.27 -20.43 -19.09
C ASP A 72 -9.50 -21.35 -19.17
N LEU A 73 -9.52 -22.43 -18.38
CA LEU A 73 -10.64 -23.36 -18.35
C LEU A 73 -11.79 -22.80 -17.50
N THR A 74 -13.01 -22.96 -18.00
CA THR A 74 -14.23 -22.56 -17.29
C THR A 74 -15.02 -23.79 -16.81
N PRO A 75 -15.43 -23.86 -15.53
CA PRO A 75 -15.13 -22.93 -14.43
C PRO A 75 -13.69 -23.09 -13.89
N THR A 76 -13.03 -21.97 -13.61
CA THR A 76 -11.68 -21.95 -13.04
C THR A 76 -11.71 -22.26 -11.55
N HIS A 77 -10.85 -23.17 -11.11
CA HIS A 77 -10.72 -23.50 -9.68
C HIS A 77 -9.99 -22.40 -8.92
N GLU A 78 -10.50 -21.97 -7.77
CA GLU A 78 -9.91 -20.85 -7.00
C GLU A 78 -8.46 -21.10 -6.58
N GLY A 79 -8.12 -22.35 -6.29
CA GLY A 79 -6.75 -22.75 -5.93
C GLY A 79 -5.76 -22.61 -7.09
N VAL A 80 -6.21 -22.65 -8.35
CA VAL A 80 -5.35 -22.39 -9.52
C VAL A 80 -4.93 -20.92 -9.51
N LEU A 81 -5.90 -20.01 -9.40
CA LEU A 81 -5.64 -18.57 -9.37
C LEU A 81 -4.76 -18.20 -8.18
N LEU A 82 -5.03 -18.77 -7.01
CA LEU A 82 -4.22 -18.50 -5.83
C LEU A 82 -2.77 -18.97 -6.00
N ASN A 83 -2.55 -20.22 -6.42
CA ASN A 83 -1.19 -20.75 -6.57
C ASN A 83 -0.43 -20.03 -7.70
N LEU A 84 -1.10 -19.71 -8.80
CA LEU A 84 -0.53 -18.93 -9.89
C LEU A 84 -0.09 -17.53 -9.42
N SER A 85 -0.91 -16.85 -8.62
CA SER A 85 -0.54 -15.53 -8.08
C SER A 85 0.71 -15.57 -7.18
N VAL A 86 0.89 -16.65 -6.42
CA VAL A 86 2.09 -16.83 -5.58
C VAL A 86 3.33 -17.06 -6.43
N LEU A 87 3.22 -17.90 -7.47
CA LEU A 87 4.33 -18.14 -8.40
C LEU A 87 4.73 -16.89 -9.18
N TYR A 88 3.77 -16.06 -9.59
CA TYR A 88 4.07 -14.77 -10.21
C TYR A 88 4.73 -13.80 -9.22
N GLU A 89 4.28 -13.75 -7.96
CA GLU A 89 4.92 -12.94 -6.91
C GLU A 89 6.38 -13.37 -6.68
N ASP A 90 6.63 -14.68 -6.53
CA ASP A 90 7.96 -15.25 -6.32
C ASP A 90 8.87 -15.02 -7.55
N GLY A 91 8.30 -15.04 -8.75
CA GLY A 91 8.99 -14.71 -10.01
C GLY A 91 9.20 -13.22 -10.27
N GLY A 92 8.63 -12.33 -9.44
CA GLY A 92 8.68 -10.87 -9.61
C GLY A 92 7.75 -10.31 -10.69
N PHE A 93 6.80 -11.10 -11.18
CA PHE A 93 5.76 -10.72 -12.14
C PHE A 93 4.54 -10.14 -11.41
N TYR A 94 4.74 -8.99 -10.76
CA TYR A 94 3.72 -8.41 -9.86
C TYR A 94 2.42 -8.01 -10.58
N ASP A 95 2.51 -7.51 -11.82
CA ASP A 95 1.34 -7.13 -12.61
C ASP A 95 0.44 -8.34 -12.92
N ASP A 96 1.05 -9.45 -13.34
CA ASP A 96 0.33 -10.71 -13.63
C ASP A 96 -0.26 -11.32 -12.35
N ALA A 97 0.48 -11.25 -11.23
CA ALA A 97 -0.01 -11.68 -9.92
C ALA A 97 -1.24 -10.88 -9.46
N GLU A 98 -1.23 -9.56 -9.67
CA GLU A 98 -2.34 -8.68 -9.35
C GLU A 98 -3.58 -9.00 -10.20
N GLU A 99 -3.41 -9.19 -11.51
CA GLU A 99 -4.51 -9.53 -12.41
C GLU A 99 -5.22 -10.81 -11.98
N VAL A 100 -4.44 -11.86 -11.68
CA VAL A 100 -4.96 -13.17 -11.24
C VAL A 100 -5.71 -13.05 -9.91
N LEU A 101 -5.19 -12.28 -8.95
CA LEU A 101 -5.86 -12.06 -7.67
C LEU A 101 -7.11 -11.21 -7.81
N HIS A 102 -7.10 -10.21 -8.68
CA HIS A 102 -8.29 -9.41 -8.97
C HIS A 102 -9.41 -10.31 -9.56
N ARG A 103 -9.07 -11.22 -10.48
CA ARG A 103 -10.01 -12.23 -10.99
C ARG A 103 -10.57 -13.12 -9.87
N LEU A 104 -9.71 -13.60 -8.96
CA LEU A 104 -10.12 -14.41 -7.81
C LEU A 104 -11.07 -13.64 -6.87
N LEU A 105 -10.73 -12.42 -6.50
CA LEU A 105 -11.48 -11.59 -5.55
C LEU A 105 -12.77 -11.02 -6.15
N THR A 106 -12.81 -10.81 -7.47
CA THR A 106 -14.06 -10.45 -8.18
C THR A 106 -15.09 -11.57 -8.06
N SER A 107 -14.66 -12.83 -8.21
CA SER A 107 -15.53 -14.00 -8.05
C SER A 107 -15.84 -14.30 -6.58
N LYS A 108 -14.84 -14.14 -5.70
CA LYS A 108 -14.94 -14.44 -4.25
C LYS A 108 -14.32 -13.31 -3.40
N PRO A 109 -15.09 -12.24 -3.11
CA PRO A 109 -14.58 -11.07 -2.37
C PRO A 109 -14.05 -11.38 -0.97
N ASN A 110 -14.56 -12.44 -0.33
CA ASN A 110 -14.18 -12.84 1.03
C ASN A 110 -13.16 -14.00 1.07
N HIS A 111 -12.44 -14.27 -0.03
CA HIS A 111 -11.46 -15.35 -0.07
C HIS A 111 -10.27 -15.05 0.87
N PRO A 112 -10.05 -15.82 1.96
CA PRO A 112 -9.12 -15.45 3.04
C PRO A 112 -7.67 -15.30 2.57
N ARG A 113 -7.15 -16.27 1.81
CA ARG A 113 -5.76 -16.25 1.33
C ARG A 113 -5.54 -15.20 0.24
N GLY A 114 -6.40 -15.18 -0.78
CA GLY A 114 -6.40 -14.16 -1.83
C GLY A 114 -6.34 -12.71 -1.33
N ARG A 115 -7.05 -12.36 -0.24
CA ARG A 115 -6.94 -11.01 0.36
C ARG A 115 -5.55 -10.72 0.96
N ILE A 116 -4.92 -11.72 1.58
CA ILE A 116 -3.59 -11.59 2.17
C ILE A 116 -2.56 -11.39 1.07
N TYR A 117 -2.55 -12.25 0.04
CA TYR A 117 -1.62 -12.12 -1.08
C TYR A 117 -1.84 -10.83 -1.87
N TYR A 118 -3.09 -10.37 -2.03
CA TYR A 118 -3.36 -9.08 -2.68
C TYR A 118 -2.77 -7.91 -1.89
N GLN A 119 -2.81 -7.94 -0.57
CA GLN A 119 -2.13 -6.94 0.27
C GLN A 119 -0.61 -7.01 0.18
N HIS A 120 -0.03 -8.20 -0.01
CA HIS A 120 1.42 -8.38 -0.16
C HIS A 120 1.93 -7.81 -1.50
N ILE A 121 1.18 -8.06 -2.58
CA ILE A 121 1.50 -7.53 -3.91
C ILE A 121 1.24 -6.02 -3.99
N ASP A 122 0.15 -5.53 -3.40
CA ASP A 122 -0.12 -4.09 -3.24
C ASP A 122 1.00 -3.40 -2.45
N GLY A 123 1.50 -4.02 -1.37
CA GLY A 123 2.64 -3.53 -0.59
C GLY A 123 4.01 -3.66 -1.28
N SER A 124 4.17 -4.59 -2.23
CA SER A 124 5.39 -4.76 -3.04
C SER A 124 5.40 -3.84 -4.28
N THR A 125 4.22 -3.46 -4.77
CA THR A 125 3.99 -2.55 -5.90
C THR A 125 3.92 -1.07 -5.47
N ASP A 126 3.98 -0.80 -4.15
CA ASP A 126 3.86 0.53 -3.52
C ASP A 126 5.09 1.45 -3.72
N MET A 127 5.57 1.53 -4.97
CA MET A 127 6.19 2.72 -5.56
C MET A 127 5.30 3.37 -6.65
N VAL A 128 4.02 2.99 -6.77
CA VAL A 128 3.03 3.73 -7.56
C VAL A 128 1.78 3.99 -6.72
N ILE A 129 1.64 5.25 -6.30
CA ILE A 129 0.52 5.82 -5.56
C ILE A 129 -0.78 5.61 -6.35
N GLN A 130 -1.65 4.68 -5.90
CA GLN A 130 -3.08 4.80 -6.15
C GLN A 130 -3.77 5.29 -4.87
N ASP A 131 -4.31 6.51 -4.99
CA ASP A 131 -4.82 7.34 -3.92
C ASP A 131 -6.23 6.90 -3.50
N ASP A 132 -6.35 5.81 -2.75
CA ASP A 132 -7.59 5.50 -2.00
C ASP A 132 -7.55 6.22 -0.65
N PRO A 133 -8.31 7.33 -0.46
CA PRO A 133 -8.30 8.10 0.77
C PRO A 133 -8.80 7.31 1.99
N GLU A 134 -9.65 6.29 1.79
CA GLU A 134 -10.18 5.47 2.90
C GLU A 134 -9.14 4.44 3.38
N LYS A 135 -8.41 3.82 2.45
CA LYS A 135 -7.32 2.88 2.76
C LYS A 135 -6.12 3.60 3.38
N ARG A 136 -5.80 4.82 2.92
CA ARG A 136 -4.83 5.73 3.58
C ARG A 136 -5.25 6.06 5.01
N PHE A 137 -6.53 6.32 5.25
CA PHE A 137 -7.04 6.64 6.58
C PHE A 137 -6.99 5.43 7.52
N LEU A 138 -7.40 4.24 7.06
CA LEU A 138 -7.42 3.03 7.86
C LEU A 138 -6.00 2.52 8.18
N ASN A 139 -5.11 2.50 7.18
CA ASN A 139 -3.71 2.11 7.38
C ASN A 139 -2.95 3.14 8.22
N ARG A 140 -3.23 4.45 8.06
CA ARG A 140 -2.65 5.49 8.91
C ARG A 140 -3.11 5.33 10.36
N ASN A 141 -4.39 5.06 10.63
CA ASN A 141 -4.87 4.87 12.00
C ASN A 141 -4.27 3.64 12.67
N ILE A 142 -4.18 2.50 11.98
CA ILE A 142 -3.54 1.28 12.51
C ILE A 142 -2.04 1.51 12.77
N LEU A 143 -1.36 2.24 11.88
CA LEU A 143 0.05 2.56 12.01
C LEU A 143 0.32 3.52 13.19
N LEU A 144 -0.61 4.44 13.49
CA LEU A 144 -0.51 5.39 14.62
C LEU A 144 -0.62 4.70 15.98
N ASP A 145 -1.38 3.60 16.08
CA ASP A 145 -1.52 2.81 17.30
C ASP A 145 -0.39 1.78 17.50
N THR A 146 0.49 1.62 16.50
CA THR A 146 1.61 0.68 16.58
C THR A 146 2.59 1.09 17.69
N PRO A 147 2.93 0.19 18.64
CA PRO A 147 3.87 0.47 19.70
C PRO A 147 5.28 0.81 19.18
N VAL A 148 5.95 1.79 19.81
CA VAL A 148 7.33 2.15 19.45
C VAL A 148 8.35 1.03 19.68
N THR A 149 7.95 -0.03 20.40
CA THR A 149 8.76 -1.23 20.66
C THR A 149 8.89 -2.15 19.47
N ASP A 150 7.94 -2.08 18.54
CA ASP A 150 7.84 -3.01 17.40
C ASP A 150 8.75 -2.56 16.25
N PHE A 151 9.34 -1.37 16.37
CA PHE A 151 10.33 -0.85 15.43
C PHE A 151 11.76 -1.18 15.88
N GLU A 152 12.63 -1.37 14.89
CA GLU A 152 14.08 -1.65 15.06
C GLU A 152 14.87 -0.41 15.51
N LEU A 153 14.53 0.12 16.68
CA LEU A 153 15.22 1.24 17.32
C LEU A 153 16.28 0.73 18.30
N SER A 154 17.37 1.49 18.46
CA SER A 154 18.38 1.16 19.46
C SER A 154 17.77 1.10 20.87
N VAL A 155 18.40 0.31 21.74
CA VAL A 155 18.00 0.21 23.15
C VAL A 155 18.00 1.59 23.82
N ARG A 156 18.90 2.50 23.40
CA ARG A 156 18.95 3.89 23.90
C ARG A 156 17.74 4.69 23.43
N ALA A 157 17.41 4.67 22.15
CA ALA A 157 16.25 5.35 21.60
C ALA A 157 14.96 4.87 22.28
N ARG A 158 14.73 3.56 22.38
CA ARG A 158 13.56 2.98 23.07
C ARG A 158 13.48 3.36 24.54
N ASN A 159 14.60 3.34 25.26
CA ASN A 159 14.63 3.74 26.67
C ASN A 159 14.34 5.23 26.86
N CYS A 160 14.75 6.10 25.93
CA CYS A 160 14.44 7.52 25.99
C CYS A 160 12.96 7.78 25.68
N LEU A 161 12.42 7.19 24.60
CA LEU A 161 11.02 7.33 24.22
C LEU A 161 10.07 6.87 25.35
N ARG A 162 10.37 5.74 25.98
CA ARG A 162 9.61 5.24 27.15
C ARG A 162 9.64 6.23 28.32
N LYS A 163 10.78 6.88 28.59
CA LYS A 163 10.91 7.88 29.66
C LYS A 163 10.22 9.20 29.35
N MET A 164 10.07 9.54 28.07
CA MET A 164 9.27 10.66 27.58
C MET A 164 7.77 10.33 27.50
N ASN A 165 7.36 9.13 27.92
CA ASN A 165 5.99 8.61 27.81
C ASN A 165 5.46 8.52 26.36
N ILE A 166 6.36 8.38 25.39
CA ILE A 166 6.04 8.13 23.98
C ILE A 166 5.92 6.62 23.81
N ARG A 167 4.71 6.11 23.59
CA ARG A 167 4.45 4.66 23.54
C ARG A 167 4.05 4.17 22.17
N THR A 168 3.37 5.00 21.39
CA THR A 168 2.94 4.65 20.03
C THR A 168 3.62 5.52 19.00
N LEU A 169 3.55 5.11 17.74
CA LEU A 169 4.01 5.93 16.63
C LEU A 169 3.24 7.26 16.58
N GLY A 170 1.94 7.27 16.88
CA GLY A 170 1.13 8.48 16.95
C GLY A 170 1.59 9.48 18.01
N ASP A 171 2.08 9.00 19.16
CA ASP A 171 2.70 9.86 20.17
C ASP A 171 4.00 10.48 19.65
N LEU A 172 4.80 9.68 18.93
CA LEU A 172 6.08 10.12 18.38
C LEU A 172 5.91 11.21 17.31
N LEU A 173 4.92 11.07 16.41
CA LEU A 173 4.64 12.06 15.37
C LEU A 173 4.15 13.41 15.92
N LYS A 174 3.60 13.45 17.14
CA LYS A 174 3.20 14.69 17.82
C LYS A 174 4.39 15.42 18.45
N THR A 175 5.52 14.74 18.63
CA THR A 175 6.72 15.35 19.22
C THR A 175 7.61 15.99 18.17
N SER A 176 8.15 17.16 18.50
CA SER A 176 9.12 17.86 17.66
C SER A 176 10.54 17.38 17.92
N GLU A 177 11.42 17.56 16.94
CA GLU A 177 12.85 17.24 17.07
C GLU A 177 13.51 17.98 18.23
N GLU A 178 13.18 19.26 18.40
CA GLU A 178 13.65 20.10 19.50
C GLU A 178 13.26 19.53 20.87
N SER A 179 12.03 19.02 20.98
CA SER A 179 11.53 18.41 22.21
C SER A 179 12.30 17.13 22.55
N LEU A 180 12.63 16.32 21.54
CA LEU A 180 13.44 15.10 21.73
C LEU A 180 14.88 15.44 22.14
N LEU A 181 15.52 16.40 21.48
CA LEU A 181 16.89 16.84 21.77
C LEU A 181 17.03 17.55 23.13
N SER A 182 15.96 18.18 23.62
CA SER A 182 15.96 18.82 24.94
C SER A 182 16.04 17.82 26.10
N TYR A 183 15.76 16.54 25.86
CA TYR A 183 15.68 15.54 26.91
C TYR A 183 17.03 14.98 27.33
N LYS A 184 17.22 14.84 28.64
CA LYS A 184 18.49 14.40 29.23
C LYS A 184 18.88 13.00 28.76
N ASN A 185 20.06 12.89 28.14
CA ASN A 185 20.64 11.67 27.56
C ASN A 185 19.98 11.20 26.24
N PHE A 186 19.16 12.03 25.61
CA PHE A 186 18.83 11.86 24.20
C PHE A 186 19.93 12.50 23.35
N GLY A 187 20.37 11.82 22.30
CA GLY A 187 21.50 12.27 21.47
C GLY A 187 21.16 12.26 19.99
N GLU A 188 21.98 12.94 19.19
CA GLU A 188 21.80 13.08 17.74
C GLU A 188 21.69 11.73 17.03
N THR A 189 22.44 10.72 17.47
CA THR A 189 22.36 9.36 16.90
C THR A 189 20.98 8.73 17.10
N SER A 190 20.37 8.89 18.28
CA SER A 190 19.01 8.39 18.55
C SER A 190 17.97 9.15 17.74
N LEU A 191 18.19 10.44 17.49
CA LEU A 191 17.32 11.26 16.64
C LEU A 191 17.37 10.78 15.19
N GLU A 192 18.57 10.57 14.66
CA GLU A 192 18.77 10.13 13.28
C GLU A 192 18.19 8.72 13.04
N GLU A 193 18.37 7.80 13.98
CA GLU A 193 17.72 6.48 13.94
C GLU A 193 16.19 6.58 13.81
N ILE A 194 15.57 7.48 14.58
CA ILE A 194 14.13 7.72 14.53
C ILE A 194 13.73 8.36 13.20
N LYS A 195 14.50 9.32 12.69
CA LYS A 195 14.24 9.96 11.39
C LYS A 195 14.30 8.96 10.24
N VAL A 196 15.34 8.12 10.21
CA VAL A 196 15.49 7.08 9.18
C VAL A 196 14.33 6.08 9.24
N MET A 197 13.93 5.66 10.45
CA MET A 197 12.78 4.75 10.63
C MET A 197 11.48 5.38 10.11
N LEU A 198 11.22 6.64 10.48
CA LEU A 198 10.03 7.38 10.04
C LEU A 198 10.05 7.62 8.52
N ALA A 199 11.20 7.98 7.95
CA ALA A 199 11.36 8.20 6.52
C ALA A 199 11.09 6.92 5.70
N ARG A 200 11.53 5.75 6.18
CA ARG A 200 11.21 4.44 5.56
C ARG A 200 9.70 4.13 5.56
N LYS A 201 8.94 4.75 6.47
CA LYS A 201 7.48 4.64 6.56
C LYS A 201 6.74 5.81 5.89
N GLY A 202 7.46 6.71 5.22
CA GLY A 202 6.87 7.91 4.60
C GLY A 202 6.36 8.94 5.61
N LEU A 203 6.80 8.88 6.87
CA LEU A 203 6.35 9.74 7.96
C LEU A 203 7.46 10.69 8.42
N ARG A 204 7.09 11.78 9.11
CA ARG A 204 8.04 12.77 9.64
C ARG A 204 7.66 13.22 11.05
N LEU A 205 8.67 13.53 11.88
CA LEU A 205 8.46 14.10 13.21
C LEU A 205 7.71 15.44 13.11
N GLY A 206 6.76 15.69 14.00
CA GLY A 206 5.95 16.90 14.00
C GLY A 206 4.81 16.92 12.96
N GLN A 207 4.77 15.99 12.00
CA GLN A 207 3.75 15.95 10.94
C GLN A 207 2.33 15.87 11.51
N ALA A 208 2.09 15.11 12.57
CA ALA A 208 0.76 15.05 13.17
C ALA A 208 0.31 16.40 13.76
N SER A 209 1.25 17.18 14.31
CA SER A 209 0.98 18.52 14.83
C SER A 209 0.69 19.52 13.69
N GLU A 210 1.43 19.42 12.58
CA GLU A 210 1.21 20.22 11.38
C GLU A 210 -0.11 19.87 10.68
N ASP A 211 -0.43 18.58 10.55
CA ASP A 211 -1.68 18.06 10.01
C ASP A 211 -2.86 18.50 10.89
N LEU A 212 -2.74 18.44 12.22
CA LEU A 212 -3.75 18.95 13.16
C LEU A 212 -3.93 20.47 13.05
N ALA A 213 -2.84 21.22 12.93
CA ALA A 213 -2.89 22.67 12.73
C ALA A 213 -3.48 23.02 11.36
N HIS A 214 -3.23 22.21 10.34
CA HIS A 214 -3.80 22.34 9.02
C HIS A 214 -5.31 22.04 9.01
N ALA A 215 -5.73 20.93 9.61
CA ALA A 215 -7.13 20.56 9.80
C ALA A 215 -7.90 21.65 10.57
N ARG A 216 -7.33 22.17 11.67
CA ARG A 216 -7.91 23.30 12.41
C ARG A 216 -8.04 24.55 11.56
N ARG A 217 -7.04 24.87 10.73
CA ARG A 217 -7.12 26.03 9.82
C ARG A 217 -8.21 25.84 8.76
N LEU A 218 -8.38 24.63 8.22
CA LEU A 218 -9.44 24.33 7.26
C LEU A 218 -10.83 24.38 7.91
N GLU A 219 -10.98 23.90 9.14
CA GLU A 219 -12.21 24.07 9.93
C GLU A 219 -12.54 25.55 10.15
N MET A 220 -11.54 26.40 10.43
CA MET A 220 -11.74 27.85 10.54
C MET A 220 -12.21 28.47 9.22
N VAL A 221 -11.68 28.03 8.08
CA VAL A 221 -12.14 28.47 6.75
C VAL A 221 -13.60 28.07 6.53
N ARG A 222 -13.97 26.83 6.87
CA ARG A 222 -15.37 26.35 6.80
C ARG A 222 -16.30 27.19 7.67
N ALA A 223 -15.88 27.50 8.90
CA ALA A 223 -16.65 28.33 9.81
C ALA A 223 -16.82 29.77 9.30
N ALA A 224 -15.81 30.31 8.60
CA ALA A 224 -15.85 31.65 8.01
C ALA A 224 -16.69 31.70 6.72
N ALA A 225 -16.80 30.59 5.99
CA ALA A 225 -17.51 30.49 4.72
C ALA A 225 -18.47 29.28 4.68
N PRO A 226 -19.55 29.28 5.49
CA PRO A 226 -20.45 28.13 5.62
C PRO A 226 -21.25 27.81 4.35
N ASN A 227 -21.32 28.75 3.40
CA ASN A 227 -22.05 28.61 2.14
C ASN A 227 -21.20 28.01 1.02
N VAL A 228 -19.90 27.76 1.25
CA VAL A 228 -18.99 27.22 0.24
C VAL A 228 -19.00 25.69 0.32
N PRO A 229 -19.31 24.97 -0.77
CA PRO A 229 -19.29 23.51 -0.80
C PRO A 229 -17.91 22.92 -0.52
N GLU A 230 -17.86 21.73 0.09
CA GLU A 230 -16.61 21.01 0.34
C GLU A 230 -15.86 20.66 -0.96
N SER A 231 -16.59 20.43 -2.05
CA SER A 231 -16.00 20.21 -3.38
C SER A 231 -15.15 21.38 -3.86
N VAL A 232 -15.50 22.60 -3.46
CA VAL A 232 -14.79 23.83 -3.83
C VAL A 232 -13.52 23.98 -3.00
N LEU A 233 -13.54 23.60 -1.72
CA LEU A 233 -12.36 23.64 -0.86
C LEU A 233 -11.29 22.62 -1.30
N ASN A 234 -11.73 21.48 -1.82
CA ASN A 234 -10.85 20.41 -2.30
C ASN A 234 -10.41 20.60 -3.77
N GLN A 235 -10.89 21.67 -4.44
CA GLN A 235 -10.50 21.97 -5.82
C GLN A 235 -9.01 22.34 -5.89
N SER A 236 -8.36 22.04 -7.02
CA SER A 236 -6.96 22.40 -7.26
C SER A 236 -6.80 23.92 -7.43
N VAL A 237 -5.72 24.48 -6.91
CA VAL A 237 -5.38 25.90 -7.18
C VAL A 237 -5.01 26.16 -8.64
N GLU A 238 -4.68 25.13 -9.42
CA GLU A 238 -4.39 25.24 -10.85
C GLU A 238 -5.65 25.64 -11.65
N ASP A 239 -6.83 25.21 -11.18
CA ASP A 239 -8.11 25.52 -11.80
C ASP A 239 -8.55 26.99 -11.60
N LEU A 240 -7.85 27.74 -10.74
CA LEU A 240 -8.13 29.17 -10.48
C LEU A 240 -7.55 30.11 -11.56
N GLU A 241 -6.92 29.57 -12.60
CA GLU A 241 -6.32 30.33 -13.71
C GLU A 241 -5.44 31.50 -13.24
N LEU A 242 -4.58 31.23 -12.24
CA LEU A 242 -3.67 32.21 -11.66
C LEU A 242 -2.47 32.46 -12.59
N SER A 243 -1.88 33.65 -12.50
CA SER A 243 -0.64 33.96 -13.21
C SER A 243 0.48 33.00 -12.81
N VAL A 244 1.41 32.76 -13.75
CA VAL A 244 2.60 31.92 -13.52
C VAL A 244 3.36 32.34 -12.26
N ARG A 245 3.38 33.63 -11.93
CA ARG A 245 4.02 34.15 -10.70
C ARG A 245 3.29 33.72 -9.44
N ALA A 246 1.97 33.83 -9.42
CA ALA A 246 1.14 33.37 -8.31
C ALA A 246 1.21 31.84 -8.17
N ALA A 247 1.05 31.09 -9.26
CA ALA A 247 1.15 29.62 -9.26
C ALA A 247 2.51 29.13 -8.71
N ARG A 248 3.62 29.70 -9.18
CA ARG A 248 4.96 29.34 -8.69
C ARG A 248 5.19 29.71 -7.22
N ALA A 249 4.51 30.75 -6.72
CA ALA A 249 4.56 31.09 -5.30
C ALA A 249 3.76 30.10 -4.45
N LEU A 250 2.61 29.63 -4.94
CA LEU A 250 1.79 28.61 -4.29
C LEU A 250 2.48 27.25 -4.25
N GLU A 251 3.10 26.83 -5.35
CA GLU A 251 3.91 25.60 -5.41
C GLU A 251 5.03 25.59 -4.35
N ARG A 252 5.72 26.72 -4.16
CA ARG A 252 6.78 26.85 -3.13
C ARG A 252 6.27 26.70 -1.71
N LEU A 253 5.02 27.08 -1.46
CA LEU A 253 4.36 26.92 -0.17
C LEU A 253 3.64 25.58 -0.02
N ASN A 254 3.78 24.70 -1.03
CA ASN A 254 3.09 23.42 -1.09
C ASN A 254 1.57 23.58 -0.89
N ILE A 255 1.00 24.65 -1.45
CA ILE A 255 -0.44 24.94 -1.44
C ILE A 255 -1.01 24.32 -2.71
N THR A 256 -1.79 23.25 -2.56
CA THR A 256 -2.35 22.50 -3.69
C THR A 256 -3.84 22.69 -3.83
N THR A 257 -4.57 22.97 -2.74
CA THR A 257 -6.02 23.16 -2.76
C THR A 257 -6.47 24.60 -2.49
N VAL A 258 -7.67 24.94 -2.95
CA VAL A 258 -8.29 26.24 -2.70
C VAL A 258 -8.54 26.46 -1.19
N GLY A 259 -8.87 25.39 -0.45
CA GLY A 259 -8.99 25.42 1.01
C GLY A 259 -7.67 25.77 1.70
N ASP A 260 -6.56 25.19 1.24
CA ASP A 260 -5.22 25.48 1.76
C ASP A 260 -4.84 26.94 1.54
N LEU A 261 -5.19 27.47 0.36
CA LEU A 261 -4.95 28.85 -0.01
C LEU A 261 -5.77 29.81 0.87
N ALA A 262 -7.06 29.55 1.05
CA ALA A 262 -7.93 30.34 1.94
C ALA A 262 -7.47 30.31 3.41
N SER A 263 -6.77 29.24 3.81
CA SER A 263 -6.23 29.09 5.17
C SER A 263 -5.05 30.01 5.50
N ARG A 264 -4.43 30.64 4.48
CA ARG A 264 -3.27 31.52 4.60
C ARG A 264 -3.66 32.97 4.83
N THR A 265 -2.75 33.70 5.47
CA THR A 265 -2.89 35.14 5.72
C THR A 265 -2.17 35.96 4.66
N GLU A 266 -2.58 37.21 4.50
CA GLU A 266 -1.94 38.13 3.54
C GLU A 266 -0.46 38.37 3.87
N ALA A 267 -0.12 38.43 5.16
CA ALA A 267 1.25 38.64 5.63
C ALA A 267 2.16 37.45 5.30
N GLU A 268 1.66 36.22 5.40
CA GLU A 268 2.39 35.00 5.00
C GLU A 268 2.68 34.99 3.49
N MET A 269 1.72 35.45 2.69
CA MET A 269 1.87 35.53 1.23
C MET A 269 2.88 36.62 0.83
N LEU A 270 2.80 37.81 1.44
CA LEU A 270 3.72 38.93 1.17
C LEU A 270 5.15 38.71 1.67
N GLY A 271 5.36 37.75 2.58
CA GLY A 271 6.70 37.36 3.04
C GLY A 271 7.52 36.57 2.03
N LEU A 272 6.94 36.16 0.89
CA LEU A 272 7.60 35.33 -0.11
C LEU A 272 8.53 36.13 -1.03
N SER A 273 9.71 35.58 -1.30
CA SER A 273 10.65 36.16 -2.27
C SER A 273 10.08 36.12 -3.69
N ASN A 274 10.10 37.28 -4.36
CA ASN A 274 9.51 37.50 -5.69
C ASN A 274 7.98 37.39 -5.77
N PHE A 275 7.28 37.49 -4.63
CA PHE A 275 5.83 37.69 -4.56
C PHE A 275 5.52 39.17 -4.33
N GLY A 276 4.51 39.70 -5.02
CA GLY A 276 4.18 41.12 -4.96
C GLY A 276 2.68 41.37 -4.85
N GLU A 277 2.32 42.63 -4.62
CA GLU A 277 0.93 43.07 -4.43
C GLU A 277 0.01 42.71 -5.60
N THR A 278 0.53 42.69 -6.83
CA THR A 278 -0.26 42.30 -8.01
C THR A 278 -0.72 40.85 -7.93
N SER A 279 0.15 39.93 -7.52
CA SER A 279 -0.19 38.51 -7.36
C SER A 279 -1.06 38.27 -6.13
N LEU A 280 -0.90 39.07 -5.07
CA LEU A 280 -1.81 39.04 -3.93
C LEU A 280 -3.23 39.47 -4.31
N ASN A 281 -3.38 40.56 -5.06
CA ASN A 281 -4.67 41.07 -5.49
C ASN A 281 -5.37 40.11 -6.45
N GLU A 282 -4.59 39.49 -7.34
CA GLU A 282 -5.07 38.42 -8.23
C GLU A 282 -5.63 37.23 -7.43
N ILE A 283 -4.88 36.72 -6.44
CA ILE A 283 -5.34 35.64 -5.57
C ILE A 283 -6.61 36.02 -4.81
N LYS A 284 -6.68 37.23 -4.26
CA LYS A 284 -7.89 37.72 -3.56
C LYS A 284 -9.11 37.78 -4.48
N GLN A 285 -8.92 38.23 -5.72
CA GLN A 285 -9.99 38.30 -6.70
C GLN A 285 -10.51 36.90 -7.05
N ARG A 286 -9.61 35.96 -7.34
CA ARG A 286 -9.99 34.57 -7.68
C ARG A 286 -10.64 33.83 -6.51
N LEU A 287 -10.14 34.01 -5.29
CA LEU A 287 -10.80 33.47 -4.10
C LEU A 287 -12.20 34.05 -3.90
N ALA A 288 -12.38 35.35 -4.15
CA ALA A 288 -13.68 36.01 -4.02
C ALA A 288 -14.70 35.52 -5.06
N GLU A 289 -14.28 35.20 -6.29
CA GLU A 289 -15.12 34.57 -7.32
C GLU A 289 -15.69 33.22 -6.85
N VAL A 290 -14.93 32.52 -6.02
CA VAL A 290 -15.25 31.21 -5.45
C VAL A 290 -15.96 31.33 -4.07
N GLY A 291 -16.23 32.56 -3.62
CA GLY A 291 -16.91 32.84 -2.35
C GLY A 291 -16.02 32.70 -1.10
N LEU A 292 -14.70 32.66 -1.29
CA LEU A 292 -13.69 32.53 -0.24
C LEU A 292 -12.88 33.82 -0.09
N ALA A 293 -12.19 33.95 1.04
CA ALA A 293 -11.25 35.03 1.28
C ALA A 293 -10.05 34.48 2.06
N LEU A 294 -8.91 35.16 1.93
CA LEU A 294 -7.74 34.87 2.75
C LEU A 294 -8.07 35.09 4.24
N ARG A 295 -7.44 34.27 5.09
CA ARG A 295 -7.58 34.37 6.53
C ARG A 295 -7.14 35.76 7.01
N LYS A 296 -8.02 36.44 7.73
CA LYS A 296 -7.69 37.67 8.44
C LYS A 296 -7.05 37.32 9.79
N VAL A 297 -5.93 37.95 10.09
CA VAL A 297 -5.38 37.91 11.46
C VAL A 297 -6.33 38.72 12.31
N THR A 298 -6.99 38.08 13.28
CA THR A 298 -7.84 38.75 14.27
C THR A 298 -7.09 38.79 15.59
#